data_AF-A0A1F8H9S7-F1
#
_entry.id   AF-A0A1F8H9S7-F1
#
_cell.length_a   1.000
_cell.length_b   1.000
_cell.length_c   1.000
_cell.angle_alpha   90.00
_cell.angle_beta   90.00
_cell.angle_gamma   90.00
#
_symmetry.space_group_name_H-M   'P 1'
#
loop_
_entity.id
_entity.type
_entity.pdbx_description
1 polymer ?
#
loop_
_entity_poly.entity_id
_entity_poly.type
_entity_poly.pdbx_seq_one_letter_code
_entity_poly.pdbx_strand_id
1 'polypeptide(L)'
;MSKNSKTTLEKLEGLVNIVAVNVAEIKSEVVDIKSKMATKKDLEAFAKKTDLEAFAKKTDLEAFAKKTDLEDMERRLSNKIDAIDEKIDNLEEIDVQNIQERVSMLEKDVRVLKHKHG
;
A
#
# COMPACT_ATOMS: atom_id res chain seq x y z
N MET A 1 38.18 -53.38 62.44
CA MET A 1 37.50 -52.25 61.77
C MET A 1 38.56 -51.27 61.32
N SER A 2 39.07 -51.41 60.08
CA SER A 2 40.19 -50.60 59.58
C SER A 2 39.69 -49.23 59.12
N LYS A 3 40.35 -48.16 59.57
CA LYS A 3 39.99 -46.77 59.30
C LYS A 3 40.34 -46.42 57.86
N ASN A 4 39.34 -46.38 56.99
CA ASN A 4 39.42 -45.85 55.61
C ASN A 4 39.52 -44.31 55.58
N SER A 5 40.42 -43.69 56.35
CA SER A 5 40.58 -42.23 56.31
C SER A 5 41.65 -41.83 55.30
N LYS A 6 41.22 -41.25 54.18
CA LYS A 6 42.14 -40.63 53.20
C LYS A 6 43.10 -39.66 53.88
N THR A 7 44.36 -39.68 53.45
CA THR A 7 45.38 -38.73 53.92
C THR A 7 45.06 -37.31 53.45
N THR A 8 45.69 -36.30 54.08
CA THR A 8 45.53 -34.91 53.65
C THR A 8 45.99 -34.69 52.19
N LEU A 9 47.04 -35.40 51.77
CA LEU A 9 47.56 -35.34 50.39
C LEU A 9 46.55 -35.89 49.38
N GLU A 10 45.95 -37.06 49.66
CA GLU A 10 44.94 -37.68 48.79
C GLU A 10 43.69 -36.79 48.62
N LYS A 11 43.31 -36.04 49.66
CA LYS A 11 42.21 -35.07 49.58
C LYS A 11 42.58 -33.88 48.71
N LEU A 12 43.81 -33.37 48.84
CA LEU A 12 44.32 -32.27 48.02
C LEU A 12 44.41 -32.66 46.54
N GLU A 13 44.93 -33.84 46.22
CA GLU A 13 44.99 -34.36 44.85
C GLU A 13 43.58 -34.50 44.23
N GLY A 14 42.61 -35.00 45.01
CA GLY A 14 41.22 -35.08 44.57
C GLY A 14 40.62 -33.72 44.23
N LEU A 15 40.87 -32.70 45.06
CA LEU A 15 40.41 -31.33 44.80
C LEU A 15 41.10 -30.73 43.56
N VAL A 16 42.41 -30.94 43.40
CA VAL A 16 43.16 -30.47 42.23
C VAL A 16 42.60 -31.08 40.95
N ASN A 17 42.30 -32.39 40.95
CA ASN A 17 41.72 -33.05 39.79
C ASN A 17 40.32 -32.51 39.44
N ILE A 18 39.46 -32.28 40.44
CA ILE A 18 38.14 -31.68 40.22
C ILE A 18 38.28 -30.28 39.60
N VAL A 19 39.16 -29.45 40.16
CA VAL A 19 39.39 -28.10 39.62
C VAL A 19 39.93 -28.16 38.20
N ALA A 20 40.86 -29.06 37.90
CA ALA A 20 41.41 -29.21 36.56
C ALA A 20 40.35 -29.60 35.52
N VAL A 21 39.44 -30.52 35.86
CA VAL A 21 38.31 -30.90 35.01
C VAL A 21 37.36 -29.73 34.77
N ASN A 22 36.94 -29.05 35.84
CA ASN A 22 36.02 -27.91 35.72
C ASN A 22 36.62 -26.77 34.88
N VAL A 23 37.93 -26.49 35.04
CA VAL A 23 38.61 -25.47 34.23
C VAL A 23 38.65 -25.87 32.76
N ALA A 24 38.85 -27.15 32.45
CA ALA A 24 38.83 -27.63 31.08
C ALA A 24 37.43 -27.48 30.43
N GLU A 25 36.38 -27.81 31.19
CA GLU A 25 34.98 -27.69 30.76
C GLU A 25 34.60 -26.22 30.52
N ILE A 26 34.88 -25.34 31.47
CA ILE A 26 34.64 -23.89 31.34
C ILE A 26 35.36 -23.32 30.11
N LYS A 27 36.61 -23.75 29.87
CA LYS A 27 37.37 -23.30 28.71
C LYS A 27 36.68 -23.74 27.41
N SER A 28 36.12 -24.95 27.36
CA SER A 28 35.35 -25.44 26.23
C SER A 28 34.09 -24.61 26.02
N GLU A 29 33.30 -24.38 27.08
CA GLU A 29 32.07 -23.57 27.02
C GLU A 29 32.34 -22.14 26.54
N VAL A 30 33.43 -21.52 27.01
CA VAL A 30 33.83 -20.17 26.57
C VAL A 30 34.19 -20.14 25.08
N VAL A 31 34.83 -21.19 24.56
CA VAL A 31 35.11 -21.32 23.12
C VAL A 31 33.81 -21.45 22.33
N ASP A 32 32.87 -22.25 22.83
CA ASP A 32 31.55 -22.42 22.22
C ASP A 32 30.72 -21.14 22.22
N ILE A 33 30.76 -20.35 23.30
CA ILE A 33 30.07 -19.05 23.36
C ILE A 33 30.67 -18.10 22.33
N LYS A 34 32.01 -18.05 22.24
CA LYS A 34 32.71 -17.19 21.28
C LYS A 34 32.40 -17.54 19.82
N SER A 35 32.17 -18.82 19.53
CA SER A 35 31.83 -19.26 18.17
C SER A 35 30.38 -18.99 17.79
N LYS A 36 29.48 -18.85 18.77
CA LYS A 36 28.02 -18.66 18.56
C LYS A 36 27.56 -17.21 18.74
N MET A 37 28.32 -16.38 19.46
CA MET A 37 27.92 -15.00 19.72
C MET A 37 28.07 -14.12 18.47
N ALA A 38 27.08 -13.27 18.23
CA ALA A 38 27.22 -12.20 17.24
C ALA A 38 28.19 -11.13 17.76
N THR A 39 29.00 -10.60 16.85
CA THR A 39 29.90 -9.47 17.07
C THR A 39 29.26 -8.17 16.58
N LYS A 40 29.86 -7.04 16.95
CA LYS A 40 29.43 -5.73 16.43
C LYS A 40 29.51 -5.66 14.91
N LYS A 41 30.51 -6.32 14.31
CA LYS A 41 30.70 -6.37 12.86
C LYS A 41 29.58 -7.13 12.16
N ASP A 42 29.06 -8.18 12.78
CA ASP A 42 27.90 -8.92 12.24
C ASP A 42 26.64 -8.03 12.17
N LEU A 43 26.52 -7.05 13.07
CA LEU A 43 25.39 -6.12 13.10
C LEU A 43 25.53 -4.95 12.10
N GLU A 44 26.73 -4.66 11.58
CA GLU A 44 26.95 -3.55 10.63
C GLU A 44 26.24 -3.77 9.29
N ALA A 45 25.99 -5.03 8.91
CA ALA A 45 25.26 -5.38 7.70
C ALA A 45 23.74 -5.17 7.81
N PHE A 46 23.20 -5.00 9.02
CA PHE A 46 21.77 -4.84 9.24
C PHE A 46 21.37 -3.36 9.16
N ALA A 47 20.26 -3.10 8.48
CA ALA A 47 19.62 -1.78 8.50
C ALA A 47 19.24 -1.40 9.94
N LYS A 48 19.53 -0.16 10.32
CA LYS A 48 19.12 0.42 11.59
C LYS A 48 17.67 0.88 11.49
N LYS A 49 17.03 1.01 12.65
CA LYS A 49 15.67 1.56 12.74
C LYS A 49 15.57 2.95 12.11
N THR A 50 16.62 3.77 12.28
CA THR A 50 16.73 5.11 11.68
C THR A 50 16.75 5.10 10.16
N ASP A 51 17.30 4.04 9.55
CA ASP A 51 17.37 3.92 8.10
C ASP A 51 15.96 3.74 7.49
N LEU A 52 15.00 3.28 8.30
CA LEU A 52 13.61 3.06 7.89
C LEU A 52 12.69 4.27 8.12
N GLU A 53 13.14 5.30 8.83
CA GLU A 53 12.28 6.46 9.20
C GLU A 53 11.87 7.30 7.99
N ALA A 54 12.68 7.30 6.92
CA ALA A 54 12.38 8.02 5.68
C ALA A 54 11.35 7.33 4.78
N PHE A 55 10.99 6.07 5.07
CA PHE A 55 10.03 5.33 4.25
C PHE A 55 8.60 5.67 4.63
N ALA A 56 7.77 5.93 3.61
CA ALA A 56 6.34 6.06 3.78
C ALA A 56 5.73 4.77 4.35
N LYS A 57 4.82 4.93 5.30
CA LYS A 57 4.02 3.85 5.87
C LYS A 57 2.79 3.61 5.00
N LYS A 58 2.19 2.42 5.14
CA LYS A 58 0.91 2.12 4.47
C LYS A 58 -0.19 3.12 4.80
N THR A 59 -0.23 3.61 6.04
CA THR A 59 -1.17 4.62 6.52
C THR A 59 -1.01 5.96 5.79
N ASP A 60 0.21 6.30 5.36
CA ASP A 60 0.48 7.55 4.64
C ASP A 60 -0.16 7.53 3.24
N LEU A 61 -0.48 6.34 2.72
CA LEU A 61 -1.10 6.14 1.42
C LEU A 61 -2.64 6.08 1.46
N GLU A 62 -3.25 6.01 2.65
CA GLU A 62 -4.71 5.83 2.80
C GLU A 62 -5.52 7.04 2.30
N ALA A 63 -4.93 8.24 2.31
CA ALA A 63 -5.56 9.46 1.85
C ALA A 63 -5.58 9.63 0.31
N PHE A 64 -4.83 8.80 -0.42
CA PHE A 64 -4.75 8.90 -1.88
C PHE A 64 -5.93 8.21 -2.55
N ALA A 65 -6.48 8.86 -3.57
CA ALA A 65 -7.48 8.26 -4.46
C ALA A 65 -6.90 7.01 -5.12
N LYS A 66 -7.70 5.96 -5.18
CA LYS A 66 -7.40 4.72 -5.88
C LYS A 66 -7.75 4.88 -7.35
N LYS A 67 -7.18 3.99 -8.18
CA LYS A 67 -7.52 3.91 -9.60
C LYS A 67 -9.03 3.77 -9.84
N THR A 68 -9.71 2.99 -9.00
CA THR A 68 -11.16 2.78 -9.07
C THR A 68 -11.95 4.05 -8.82
N ASP A 69 -11.46 4.94 -7.95
CA ASP A 69 -12.13 6.21 -7.68
C ASP A 69 -12.10 7.10 -8.94
N LEU A 70 -10.99 7.05 -9.69
CA LEU A 70 -10.85 7.78 -10.96
C LEU A 70 -11.72 7.16 -12.07
N GLU A 71 -11.79 5.83 -12.17
CA GLU A 71 -12.65 5.13 -13.13
C GLU A 71 -14.14 5.44 -12.86
N ASP A 72 -14.55 5.51 -11.60
CA ASP A 72 -15.91 5.89 -11.23
C ASP A 72 -16.20 7.36 -11.55
N MET A 73 -15.24 8.27 -11.35
CA MET A 73 -15.36 9.67 -11.75
C MET A 73 -15.48 9.80 -13.28
N GLU A 74 -14.64 9.10 -14.04
CA GLU A 74 -14.67 9.05 -15.50
C GLU A 74 -16.05 8.60 -15.98
N ARG A 75 -16.54 7.45 -15.50
CA ARG A 75 -17.87 6.93 -15.87
C ARG A 75 -18.99 7.91 -15.56
N ARG A 76 -18.96 8.56 -14.40
CA ARG A 76 -19.98 9.56 -14.02
C ARG A 76 -19.94 10.80 -14.92
N LEU A 77 -18.76 11.19 -15.37
CA LEU A 77 -18.59 12.31 -16.30
C LEU A 77 -19.08 11.93 -17.70
N SER A 78 -18.70 10.75 -18.21
CA SER A 78 -19.17 10.26 -19.52
C SER A 78 -20.70 10.23 -19.58
N ASN A 79 -21.37 9.64 -18.58
CA ASN A 79 -22.83 9.61 -18.52
C ASN A 79 -23.48 11.01 -18.50
N LYS A 80 -22.81 11.99 -17.88
CA LYS A 80 -23.31 13.38 -17.86
C LYS A 80 -23.12 14.07 -19.21
N ILE A 81 -22.05 13.74 -19.93
CA ILE A 81 -21.78 14.25 -21.28
C ILE A 81 -22.85 13.69 -22.22
N ASP A 82 -23.08 12.37 -22.21
CA ASP A 82 -24.10 11.73 -23.06
C ASP A 82 -25.50 12.35 -22.82
N ALA A 83 -25.86 12.61 -21.56
CA ALA A 83 -27.13 13.24 -21.22
C ALA A 83 -27.22 14.73 -21.60
N ILE A 84 -26.09 15.41 -21.77
CA ILE A 84 -26.04 16.78 -22.29
C ILE A 84 -26.21 16.76 -23.80
N ASP A 85 -25.51 15.85 -24.49
CA ASP A 85 -25.60 15.69 -25.94
C ASP A 85 -27.06 15.40 -26.37
N GLU A 86 -27.75 14.47 -25.69
CA GLU A 86 -29.17 14.19 -25.94
C GLU A 86 -30.06 15.43 -25.75
N LYS A 87 -29.77 16.27 -24.74
CA LYS A 87 -30.55 17.51 -24.53
C LYS A 87 -30.29 18.55 -25.60
N ILE A 88 -29.07 18.61 -26.14
CA ILE A 88 -28.72 19.50 -27.25
C ILE A 88 -29.49 19.08 -28.50
N ASP A 89 -29.45 17.79 -28.84
CA ASP A 89 -30.19 17.25 -29.99
C ASP A 89 -31.68 17.58 -29.93
N ASN A 90 -32.30 17.39 -28.76
CA ASN A 90 -33.71 17.71 -28.54
C ASN A 90 -34.02 19.21 -28.70
N LEU A 91 -33.11 20.10 -28.29
CA LEU A 91 -33.31 21.55 -28.47
C LEU A 91 -33.20 21.95 -29.94
N GLU A 92 -32.24 21.41 -30.67
CA GLU A 92 -32.06 21.67 -32.10
C GLU A 92 -33.28 21.20 -32.92
N GLU A 93 -33.87 20.06 -32.57
CA GLU A 93 -35.05 19.53 -33.26
C GLU A 93 -36.30 20.41 -33.06
N ILE A 94 -36.58 20.85 -31.82
CA ILE A 94 -37.76 21.66 -31.48
C ILE A 94 -37.73 23.02 -32.20
N ASP A 95 -36.57 23.67 -32.25
CA ASP A 95 -36.45 24.99 -32.88
C ASP A 95 -36.70 24.91 -34.39
N VAL A 96 -36.24 23.85 -35.07
CA VAL A 96 -36.46 23.66 -36.50
C VAL A 96 -37.93 23.36 -36.81
N GLN A 97 -38.58 22.47 -36.05
CA GLN A 97 -39.99 22.12 -36.27
C GLN A 97 -40.92 23.33 -36.10
N ASN A 98 -40.75 24.10 -35.02
CA ASN A 98 -41.55 25.30 -34.77
C ASN A 98 -41.42 26.35 -35.88
N ILE A 99 -40.21 26.52 -36.42
CA ILE A 99 -39.97 27.44 -37.55
C ILE A 99 -40.65 26.92 -38.81
N GLN A 100 -40.51 25.63 -39.12
CA GLN A 100 -41.13 25.00 -40.29
C GLN A 100 -42.66 25.14 -40.29
N GLU A 101 -43.32 24.91 -39.14
CA GLU A 101 -44.76 25.07 -39.00
C GLU A 101 -45.22 26.51 -39.27
N ARG A 102 -44.52 27.49 -38.67
CA ARG A 102 -44.82 28.91 -38.87
C ARG A 102 -44.62 29.35 -40.31
N VAL A 103 -43.55 28.89 -40.96
CA VAL A 103 -43.29 29.16 -42.38
C VAL A 103 -44.41 28.56 -43.24
N SER A 104 -44.84 27.33 -42.99
CA SER A 104 -45.93 26.70 -43.74
C SER A 104 -47.25 27.47 -43.62
N MET A 105 -47.57 28.00 -42.43
CA MET A 105 -48.73 28.87 -42.24
C MET A 105 -48.60 30.18 -43.02
N LEU A 106 -47.45 30.85 -42.93
CA LEU A 106 -47.19 32.09 -43.67
C LEU A 106 -47.27 31.90 -45.19
N GLU A 107 -46.74 30.79 -45.71
CA GLU A 107 -46.84 30.46 -47.14
C GLU A 107 -48.29 30.32 -47.61
N LYS A 108 -49.16 29.72 -46.78
CA LYS A 108 -50.61 29.62 -47.06
C LYS A 108 -51.26 31.01 -47.06
N ASP A 109 -50.97 31.83 -46.05
CA ASP A 109 -51.53 33.18 -45.94
C ASP A 109 -51.12 34.07 -47.12
N VAL A 110 -49.83 34.05 -47.48
CA VAL A 110 -49.31 34.78 -48.64
C VAL A 110 -49.97 34.34 -49.93
N ARG A 111 -50.25 33.04 -50.11
CA ARG A 111 -50.95 32.50 -51.28
C ARG A 111 -52.38 33.05 -51.38
N VAL A 112 -53.10 33.10 -50.27
CA VAL A 112 -54.46 33.66 -50.21
C VAL A 112 -54.47 35.15 -50.55
N LEU A 113 -53.54 35.93 -49.99
CA LEU A 113 -53.42 37.36 -50.27
C LEU A 113 -53.13 37.64 -51.74
N LYS A 114 -52.19 36.89 -52.36
CA LYS A 114 -51.89 37.02 -53.79
C LYS A 114 -53.11 36.74 -54.66
N HIS A 115 -53.95 35.77 -54.30
CA HIS A 115 -55.15 35.46 -55.07
C HIS A 115 -56.27 36.51 -54.91
N LYS A 116 -56.31 37.24 -53.79
CA LYS A 116 -57.30 38.31 -53.56
C LYS A 116 -56.95 39.65 -54.21
N HIS A 117 -55.70 39.86 -54.63
CA HIS A 117 -55.18 41.16 -55.06
C HIS A 117 -54.55 41.14 -56.46
N GLY A 118 -54.55 40.00 -57.15
CA GLY A 118 -54.20 39.88 -58.57
C GLY A 118 -55.44 39.60 -59.41
#